data_AF-A0A961RT68-F1
#
_entry.id   AF-A0A961RT68-F1
#
_cell.length_a   1.000
_cell.length_b   1.000
_cell.length_c   1.000
_cell.angle_alpha   90.00
_cell.angle_beta   90.00
_cell.angle_gamma   90.00
#
_symmetry.space_group_name_H-M   'P 1'
#
loop_
_entity.id
_entity.type
_entity.pdbx_description
1 polymer ?
#
loop_
_entity_poly.entity_id
_entity_poly.type
_entity_poly.pdbx_seq_one_letter_code
_entity_poly.pdbx_strand_id
1 'polypeptide(L)'
;MELTVWTYEGPPHVGAMRVATSMQDVHYVLHAPQGDTYADLLFTMIERRKARPPVTYTTFQARDLSGATAEIFKKACRDAAERFKPQAMLVGASCTAELIQ
;
A
#
# COMPACT_ATOMS: atom_id res chain seq x y z
N MET A 1 -20.33 -12.51 8.28
CA MET A 1 -19.73 -11.50 9.17
C MET A 1 -19.30 -12.21 10.44
N GLU A 2 -18.18 -11.80 11.01
CA GLU A 2 -17.62 -12.34 12.26
C GLU A 2 -17.38 -11.17 13.22
N LEU A 3 -17.83 -11.30 14.47
CA LEU A 3 -17.62 -10.26 15.48
C LEU A 3 -16.18 -10.35 15.98
N THR A 4 -15.37 -9.34 15.70
CA THR A 4 -13.93 -9.34 16.02
C THR A 4 -13.56 -8.10 16.84
N VAL A 5 -13.03 -8.31 18.04
CA VAL A 5 -12.51 -7.25 18.93
C VAL A 5 -10.98 -7.15 18.84
N TRP A 6 -10.31 -8.27 18.62
CA TRP A 6 -8.86 -8.35 18.48
C TRP A 6 -8.52 -9.30 17.33
N THR A 7 -7.52 -8.93 16.53
CA THR A 7 -6.96 -9.81 15.51
C THR A 7 -5.48 -10.08 15.82
N TYR A 8 -5.09 -11.35 15.72
CA TYR A 8 -3.69 -11.74 15.87
C TYR A 8 -2.83 -11.30 14.67
N GLU A 9 -3.45 -11.20 13.50
CA GLU A 9 -2.78 -10.87 12.25
C GLU A 9 -3.46 -9.68 11.55
N GLY A 10 -2.64 -8.86 10.88
CA GLY A 10 -3.15 -7.84 9.98
C GLY A 10 -3.57 -8.41 8.62
N PRO A 11 -4.17 -7.60 7.74
CA PRO A 11 -4.52 -8.03 6.39
C PRO A 11 -3.27 -8.39 5.56
N PRO A 12 -3.41 -9.22 4.51
CA PRO A 12 -2.27 -9.77 3.76
C PRO A 12 -1.36 -8.69 3.13
N HIS A 13 -1.93 -7.53 2.76
CA HIS A 13 -1.13 -6.43 2.21
C HIS A 13 -0.14 -5.84 3.24
N VAL A 14 -0.41 -5.92 4.55
CA VAL A 14 0.57 -5.55 5.60
C VAL A 14 1.73 -6.54 5.62
N GLY A 15 1.47 -7.82 5.36
CA GLY A 15 2.51 -8.84 5.15
C GLY A 15 3.41 -8.50 3.96
N ALA A 16 2.81 -8.14 2.82
CA ALA A 16 3.57 -7.69 1.64
C ALA A 16 4.41 -6.44 1.93
N MET A 17 3.86 -5.46 2.69
CA MET A 17 4.62 -4.30 3.13
C MET A 17 5.84 -4.69 3.99
N ARG A 18 5.70 -5.67 4.89
CA ARG A 18 6.82 -6.16 5.71
C ARG A 18 7.95 -6.71 4.83
N VAL A 19 7.60 -7.47 3.79
CA VAL A 19 8.58 -7.98 2.80
C VAL A 19 9.26 -6.83 2.08
N ALA A 20 8.49 -5.92 1.45
CA ALA A 20 9.05 -4.78 0.71
C ALA A 20 9.96 -3.91 1.60
N THR A 21 9.54 -3.65 2.83
CA THR A 21 10.27 -2.82 3.79
C THR A 21 11.53 -3.52 4.31
N SER A 22 11.57 -4.86 4.33
CA SER A 22 12.77 -5.62 4.71
C SER A 22 13.87 -5.65 3.64
N MET A 23 13.54 -5.30 2.40
CA MET A 23 14.47 -5.33 1.25
C MET A 23 15.01 -3.94 0.92
N GLN A 24 16.11 -3.91 0.16
CA GLN A 24 16.64 -2.70 -0.48
C GLN A 24 16.30 -2.72 -1.97
N ASP A 25 16.18 -1.54 -2.57
CA ASP A 25 15.85 -1.35 -3.99
C ASP A 25 14.57 -2.03 -4.49
N VAL A 26 13.64 -2.35 -3.58
CA VAL A 26 12.29 -2.83 -3.89
C VAL A 26 11.29 -1.76 -3.52
N HIS A 27 10.35 -1.46 -4.42
CA HIS A 27 9.25 -0.53 -4.14
C HIS A 27 7.91 -1.23 -4.27
N TYR A 28 6.96 -0.92 -3.39
CA TYR A 28 5.63 -1.51 -3.39
C TYR A 28 4.56 -0.47 -3.73
N VAL A 29 3.78 -0.71 -4.78
CA VAL A 29 2.61 0.11 -5.11
C VAL A 29 1.34 -0.63 -4.69
N LEU A 30 0.62 -0.04 -3.74
CA LEU A 30 -0.59 -0.60 -3.16
C LEU A 30 -1.82 0.20 -3.63
N HIS A 31 -2.71 -0.45 -4.37
CA HIS A 31 -4.03 0.11 -4.64
C HIS A 31 -4.85 0.06 -3.36
N ALA A 32 -5.10 1.22 -2.77
CA ALA A 32 -5.78 1.37 -1.48
C ALA A 32 -6.49 2.72 -1.38
N PRO A 33 -7.58 2.80 -0.59
CA PRO A 33 -8.25 4.06 -0.29
C PRO A 33 -7.38 4.95 0.60
N GLN A 34 -7.77 6.23 0.72
CA GLN A 34 -7.20 7.12 1.71
C GLN A 34 -7.41 6.57 3.14
N GLY A 35 -6.35 6.55 3.93
CA GLY A 35 -6.38 6.10 5.34
C GLY A 35 -5.51 4.86 5.58
N ASP A 36 -5.40 3.96 4.60
CA ASP A 36 -4.60 2.73 4.70
C ASP A 36 -3.09 2.99 4.93
N THR A 37 -2.64 4.23 4.77
CA THR A 37 -1.30 4.70 5.15
C THR A 37 -1.00 4.56 6.65
N TYR A 38 -1.99 4.26 7.50
CA TYR A 38 -1.75 3.97 8.92
C TYR A 38 -0.71 2.84 9.11
N ALA A 39 -0.62 1.91 8.15
CA ALA A 39 0.33 0.81 8.19
C ALA A 39 1.80 1.28 8.20
N ASP A 40 2.10 2.49 7.72
CA ASP A 40 3.45 3.07 7.81
C ASP A 40 3.91 3.25 9.27
N LEU A 41 2.98 3.51 10.20
CA LEU A 41 3.27 3.71 11.62
C LEU A 41 3.77 2.43 12.30
N LEU A 42 3.43 1.25 11.77
CA LEU A 42 3.98 -0.01 12.25
C LEU A 42 5.51 -0.05 12.08
N PHE A 43 6.02 0.56 11.01
CA PHE A 43 7.45 0.58 10.70
C PHE A 43 8.14 1.79 11.33
N THR A 44 7.53 2.97 11.26
CA THR A 44 8.17 4.20 11.74
C THR A 44 8.09 4.36 13.26
N MET A 45 7.04 3.84 13.91
CA MET A 45 6.84 4.01 15.36
C MET A 45 7.21 2.74 16.14
N ILE A 46 6.72 1.57 15.74
CA ILE A 46 6.99 0.31 16.47
C ILE A 46 8.41 -0.18 16.15
N GLU A 47 8.77 -0.33 14.87
CA GLU A 47 10.13 -0.72 14.47
C GLU A 47 11.13 0.47 14.51
N ARG A 48 10.65 1.69 14.73
CA ARG A 48 11.46 2.93 14.85
C ARG A 48 12.38 3.19 13.66
N ARG A 49 11.92 2.87 12.44
CA ARG A 49 12.68 3.14 11.23
C ARG A 49 12.88 4.64 10.99
N LYS A 50 14.08 5.00 10.56
CA LYS A 50 14.47 6.39 10.25
C LYS A 50 14.05 6.86 8.86
N ALA A 51 13.44 5.99 8.07
CA ALA A 51 12.98 6.27 6.72
C ALA A 51 11.54 5.80 6.55
N ARG A 52 10.83 6.42 5.61
CA ARG A 52 9.50 5.96 5.20
C ARG A 52 9.59 4.56 4.58
N PRO A 53 8.60 3.67 4.80
CA PRO A 53 8.49 2.43 4.05
C PRO A 53 8.51 2.71 2.53
N PRO A 54 9.11 1.84 1.71
CA PRO A 54 9.14 1.99 0.24
C PRO A 54 7.78 1.59 -0.36
N VAL A 55 6.72 2.28 0.07
CA VAL A 55 5.33 1.99 -0.30
C VAL A 55 4.67 3.24 -0.85
N THR A 56 4.01 3.10 -2.00
CA THR A 56 3.15 4.14 -2.59
C THR A 56 1.72 3.64 -2.61
N TYR A 57 0.82 4.43 -2.02
CA TYR A 57 -0.60 4.15 -1.98
C TYR A 57 -1.30 4.98 -3.05
N THR A 58 -2.31 4.42 -3.73
CA THR A 58 -3.14 5.21 -4.66
C THR A 58 -3.98 6.26 -3.97
N THR A 59 -4.35 6.03 -2.70
CA THR A 59 -5.12 6.95 -1.85
C THR A 59 -6.43 7.46 -2.48
N PHE A 60 -7.17 6.59 -3.17
CA PHE A 60 -8.43 6.98 -3.79
C PHE A 60 -9.49 7.30 -2.72
N GLN A 61 -10.44 8.16 -3.08
CA GLN A 61 -11.53 8.63 -2.24
C GLN A 61 -12.89 8.30 -2.87
N ALA A 62 -13.98 8.58 -2.16
CA ALA A 62 -15.34 8.37 -2.65
C ALA A 62 -15.61 9.05 -4.01
N ARG A 63 -15.06 10.26 -4.24
CA ARG A 63 -15.19 10.98 -5.51
C ARG A 63 -14.51 10.29 -6.69
N ASP A 64 -13.54 9.42 -6.42
CA ASP A 64 -12.77 8.72 -7.45
C ASP A 64 -13.49 7.44 -7.89
N LEU A 65 -14.46 6.95 -7.10
CA LEU A 65 -15.21 5.71 -7.39
C LEU A 65 -16.16 5.84 -8.59
N SER A 66 -16.60 7.06 -8.92
CA SER A 66 -17.35 7.32 -10.15
C SER A 66 -16.43 7.50 -11.37
N GLY A 67 -15.12 7.58 -11.15
CA GLY A 67 -14.10 7.75 -12.17
C GLY A 67 -13.29 6.48 -12.44
N ALA A 68 -12.17 6.65 -13.13
CA ALA A 68 -11.27 5.55 -13.48
C ALA A 68 -10.20 5.32 -12.39
N THR A 69 -10.56 4.59 -11.33
CA THR A 69 -9.61 4.17 -10.28
C THR A 69 -8.42 3.39 -10.86
N ALA A 70 -8.63 2.65 -11.94
CA ALA A 70 -7.58 1.96 -12.69
C ALA A 70 -6.51 2.92 -13.26
N GLU A 71 -6.89 4.12 -13.72
CA GLU A 71 -5.93 5.11 -14.20
C GLU A 71 -5.13 5.75 -13.06
N ILE A 72 -5.76 5.93 -11.88
CA ILE A 72 -5.05 6.34 -10.66
C ILE A 72 -3.97 5.31 -10.32
N PHE A 73 -4.30 4.02 -10.39
CA PHE A 73 -3.34 2.94 -10.13
C PHE A 73 -2.19 2.89 -11.14
N LYS A 74 -2.50 2.95 -12.45
CA LYS A 74 -1.47 3.00 -13.50
C LYS A 74 -0.55 4.21 -13.35
N LYS A 75 -1.11 5.38 -13.00
CA LYS A 75 -0.34 6.59 -12.74
C LYS A 75 0.57 6.40 -11.52
N ALA A 76 0.07 5.86 -10.42
CA ALA A 76 0.87 5.59 -9.23
C ALA A 76 2.04 4.64 -9.52
N CYS A 77 1.83 3.62 -10.34
CA CYS A 77 2.90 2.71 -10.77
C CYS A 77 3.99 3.43 -11.58
N ARG A 78 3.59 4.26 -12.56
CA ARG A 78 4.54 5.05 -13.37
C ARG A 78 5.32 6.05 -12.53
N ASP A 79 4.61 6.83 -11.71
CA ASP A 79 5.21 7.86 -10.86
C ASP A 79 6.18 7.24 -9.83
N ALA A 80 5.85 6.08 -9.26
CA ALA A 80 6.72 5.36 -8.34
C ALA A 80 7.98 4.83 -9.04
N ALA A 81 7.83 4.22 -10.22
CA ALA A 81 8.97 3.72 -10.98
C ALA A 81 9.92 4.86 -11.40
N GLU A 82 9.38 5.99 -11.85
CA GLU A 82 10.18 7.16 -12.26
C GLU A 82 10.93 7.79 -11.09
N ARG A 83 10.24 7.97 -9.95
CA ARG A 83 10.79 8.63 -8.76
C ARG A 83 11.84 7.79 -8.04
N PHE A 84 11.54 6.51 -7.80
CA PHE A 84 12.34 5.66 -6.91
C PHE A 84 13.32 4.76 -7.65
N LYS A 85 13.10 4.50 -8.96
CA LYS A 85 13.94 3.66 -9.82
C LYS A 85 14.35 2.32 -9.15
N PRO A 86 13.39 1.55 -8.61
CA PRO A 86 13.70 0.31 -7.92
C PRO A 86 14.21 -0.77 -8.88
N GLN A 87 14.96 -1.74 -8.38
CA GLN A 87 15.35 -2.94 -9.13
C GLN A 87 14.15 -3.86 -9.39
N ALA A 88 13.19 -3.89 -8.47
CA ALA A 88 11.93 -4.61 -8.63
C ALA A 88 10.77 -3.82 -8.02
N MET A 89 9.60 -3.90 -8.66
CA MET A 89 8.38 -3.26 -8.16
C MET A 89 7.33 -4.32 -7.86
N LEU A 90 6.85 -4.33 -6.62
CA LEU A 90 5.69 -5.09 -6.21
C LEU A 90 4.43 -4.26 -6.49
N VAL A 91 3.35 -4.92 -6.89
CA VAL A 91 2.04 -4.30 -7.08
C VAL A 91 0.98 -5.15 -6.40
N GLY A 92 0.02 -4.52 -5.72
CA GLY A 92 -1.01 -5.23 -4.97
C GLY A 92 -2.23 -4.37 -4.68
N ALA A 93 -3.25 -4.98 -4.06
CA ALA A 93 -4.50 -4.33 -3.67
C ALA A 93 -4.75 -4.49 -2.16
N SER A 94 -5.36 -3.49 -1.53
CA SER A 94 -5.95 -3.64 -0.20
C SER A 94 -7.36 -4.25 -0.31
N CYS A 95 -7.96 -4.61 0.82
CA CYS A 95 -9.26 -5.27 0.86
C CYS A 95 -10.36 -4.47 0.15
N THR A 96 -10.34 -3.14 0.25
CA THR A 96 -11.31 -2.28 -0.45
C THR A 96 -11.05 -2.23 -1.95
N ALA A 97 -9.79 -2.18 -2.36
CA ALA A 97 -9.41 -2.15 -3.77
C ALA A 97 -9.70 -3.49 -4.48
N GLU A 98 -9.61 -4.60 -3.77
CA GLU A 98 -9.93 -5.95 -4.26
C GLU A 98 -11.38 -6.07 -4.77
N LEU A 99 -12.30 -5.26 -4.22
CA LEU A 99 -13.70 -5.25 -4.63
C LEU A 99 -13.97 -4.50 -5.94
N ILE A 100 -13.03 -3.67 -6.41
CA ILE A 100 -13.22 -2.74 -7.52
C ILE A 100 -12.18 -2.94 -8.65
N GLN A 101 -11.50 -4.08 -8.66
CA GLN A 101 -10.55 -4.46 -9.72
C GLN A 101 -11.24 -4.80 -11.03
#